data_AF-A0A8B6CJP4-F1
#
_entry.id   AF-A0A8B6CJP4-F1
#
_cell.length_a   1.000
_cell.length_b   1.000
_cell.length_c   1.000
_cell.angle_alpha   90.00
_cell.angle_beta   90.00
_cell.angle_gamma   90.00
#
_symmetry.space_group_name_H-M   'P 1'
#
loop_
_entity.id
_entity.type
_entity.pdbx_description
1 polymer ?
#
loop_
_entity_poly.entity_id
_entity_poly.type
_entity_poly.pdbx_seq_one_letter_code
_entity_poly.pdbx_strand_id
1 'polypeptide(L)'
;MDQPGSVVWTFWFLCLFMVYRPVNTNFIKFRPFYEYQYNFQSDSDVKDLGKFKVDAKISYTNIEETGAYQEILLKVYTFTFKANHESGTSGHDMDLSKWFSFEITPHGEILNVYHPKEDGEVLATKKGFAALLASKLHGKQQILGNKRGNQWVYHTKEIGNEGPHNATYTVVDTATGIEFRKVRLGHPFVNSKSTFQKSQKK
;
A
#
# COMPACT_ATOMS: atom_id res chain seq x y z
N MET A 1 55.66 -36.16 5.80
CA MET A 1 54.45 -36.93 5.44
C MET A 1 53.54 -36.92 6.68
N ASP A 2 53.08 -35.76 7.14
CA ASP A 2 52.05 -34.89 6.54
C ASP A 2 50.70 -35.59 6.39
N GLN A 3 49.79 -35.34 7.34
CA GLN A 3 48.65 -34.46 7.10
C GLN A 3 47.75 -34.37 8.36
N PRO A 4 47.72 -33.23 9.07
CA PRO A 4 46.55 -32.78 9.79
C PRO A 4 45.88 -31.68 8.96
N GLY A 5 44.57 -31.75 8.64
CA GLY A 5 43.95 -30.55 8.07
C GLY A 5 42.59 -30.58 7.40
N SER A 6 41.89 -31.69 7.25
CA SER A 6 40.65 -31.68 6.45
C SER A 6 39.35 -31.39 7.23
N VAL A 7 39.35 -31.46 8.56
CA VAL A 7 38.10 -31.35 9.35
C VAL A 7 37.69 -29.91 9.66
N VAL A 8 38.63 -28.95 9.60
CA VAL A 8 38.35 -27.54 9.94
C VAL A 8 37.72 -26.77 8.77
N TRP A 9 37.92 -27.23 7.53
CA TRP A 9 37.47 -26.52 6.33
C TRP A 9 35.99 -26.69 6.01
N THR A 10 35.36 -27.79 6.42
CA THR A 10 33.92 -28.05 6.16
C THR A 10 32.99 -27.23 7.04
N PHE A 11 33.42 -26.87 8.26
CA PHE A 11 32.59 -26.03 9.16
C PHE A 11 32.50 -24.57 8.71
N TRP A 12 33.51 -24.05 8.01
CA TRP A 12 33.51 -22.66 7.53
C TRP A 12 32.52 -22.43 6.36
N PHE A 13 32.33 -23.43 5.50
CA PHE A 13 31.35 -23.34 4.40
C PHE A 13 29.89 -23.45 4.87
N LEU A 14 29.62 -24.17 5.96
CA LEU A 14 28.26 -24.31 6.51
C LEU A 14 27.78 -23.01 7.19
N CYS A 15 28.68 -22.25 7.83
CA CYS A 15 28.37 -20.96 8.43
C CYS A 15 28.14 -19.84 7.39
N LEU A 16 28.73 -19.95 6.19
CA LEU A 16 28.56 -18.93 5.14
C LEU A 16 27.15 -18.95 4.51
N PHE A 17 26.45 -20.09 4.55
CA PHE A 17 25.08 -20.21 4.03
C PHE A 17 23.99 -19.74 5.01
N MET A 18 24.30 -19.56 6.30
CA MET A 18 23.29 -19.20 7.32
C MET A 18 22.94 -17.71 7.39
N VAL A 19 23.63 -16.82 6.67
CA VAL A 19 23.43 -15.36 6.80
C VAL A 19 22.74 -14.71 5.60
N TYR A 20 22.44 -15.47 4.54
CA TYR A 20 21.61 -14.95 3.44
C TYR A 20 20.13 -15.02 3.83
N ARG A 21 19.71 -14.21 4.80
CA ARG A 21 18.30 -13.81 4.88
C ARG A 21 18.10 -12.74 3.82
N PRO A 22 17.43 -13.03 2.68
CA PRO A 22 16.99 -11.94 1.83
C PRO A 22 16.13 -11.03 2.71
N VAL A 23 16.54 -9.78 2.83
CA VAL A 23 15.71 -8.74 3.44
C VAL A 23 14.56 -8.54 2.46
N ASN A 24 13.53 -9.37 2.59
CA ASN A 24 12.27 -9.15 1.91
C ASN A 24 11.67 -7.90 2.55
N THR A 25 11.85 -6.77 1.86
CA THR A 25 11.14 -5.53 2.16
C THR A 25 9.67 -5.75 1.82
N ASN A 26 8.95 -6.42 2.72
CA ASN A 26 7.50 -6.54 2.64
C ASN A 26 6.90 -5.18 3.00
N PHE A 27 6.11 -4.62 2.09
CA PHE A 27 5.49 -3.32 2.22
C PHE A 27 4.52 -3.26 3.41
N ILE A 28 3.56 -4.16 3.41
CA ILE A 28 2.57 -4.32 4.48
C ILE A 28 2.43 -5.82 4.68
N LYS A 29 2.56 -6.25 5.94
CA LYS A 29 2.30 -7.62 6.33
C LYS A 29 1.16 -7.63 7.33
N PHE A 30 -0.03 -7.95 6.86
CA PHE A 30 -1.18 -8.19 7.72
C PHE A 30 -1.04 -9.58 8.34
N ARG A 31 -1.11 -9.67 9.67
CA ARG A 31 -1.14 -10.96 10.34
C ARG A 31 -2.46 -11.67 9.98
N PRO A 32 -2.43 -12.98 9.66
CA PRO A 32 -3.65 -13.74 9.40
C PRO A 32 -4.67 -13.57 10.53
N PHE A 33 -5.93 -13.31 10.16
CA PHE A 33 -7.08 -13.16 11.05
C PHE A 33 -7.01 -12.00 12.07
N TYR A 34 -6.00 -11.12 11.98
CA TYR A 34 -5.99 -9.87 12.74
C TYR A 34 -6.68 -8.77 11.96
N GLU A 35 -7.57 -8.05 12.64
CA GLU A 35 -8.24 -6.88 12.09
C GLU A 35 -7.46 -5.60 12.41
N TYR A 36 -7.10 -4.86 11.37
CA TYR A 36 -6.40 -3.58 11.48
C TYR A 36 -7.38 -2.46 11.17
N GLN A 37 -7.77 -1.69 12.19
CA GLN A 37 -8.74 -0.60 12.06
C GLN A 37 -8.02 0.74 11.83
N TYR A 38 -8.54 1.52 10.89
CA TYR A 38 -8.02 2.83 10.50
C TYR A 38 -9.14 3.87 10.47
N ASN A 39 -8.81 5.08 10.90
CA ASN A 39 -9.61 6.26 10.62
C ASN A 39 -9.03 6.95 9.38
N PHE A 40 -9.85 7.12 8.36
CA PHE A 40 -9.52 7.81 7.13
C PHE A 40 -10.21 9.18 7.11
N GLN A 41 -9.44 10.20 6.75
CA GLN A 41 -9.94 11.56 6.56
C GLN A 41 -9.34 12.11 5.28
N SER A 42 -10.17 12.77 4.48
CA SER A 42 -9.74 13.45 3.27
C SER A 42 -10.53 14.73 3.07
N ASP A 43 -9.81 15.80 2.76
CA ASP A 43 -10.36 17.08 2.35
C ASP A 43 -9.97 17.30 0.88
N SER A 44 -10.94 17.67 0.05
CA SER A 44 -10.75 17.99 -1.36
C SER A 44 -11.33 19.36 -1.65
N ASP A 45 -10.60 20.18 -2.41
CA ASP A 45 -11.06 21.49 -2.87
C ASP A 45 -11.11 21.45 -4.39
N VAL A 46 -12.32 21.56 -4.94
CA VAL A 46 -12.54 21.53 -6.37
C VAL A 46 -12.99 22.92 -6.81
N LYS A 47 -12.20 23.54 -7.68
CA LYS A 47 -12.50 24.85 -8.23
C LYS A 47 -13.94 24.86 -8.79
N ASP A 48 -14.69 25.90 -8.44
CA ASP A 48 -16.08 26.14 -8.85
C ASP A 48 -17.14 25.17 -8.28
N LEU A 49 -16.73 24.08 -7.60
CA LEU A 49 -17.62 23.10 -6.95
C LEU A 49 -17.53 23.13 -5.41
N GLY A 50 -16.46 23.71 -4.87
CA GLY A 50 -16.26 23.91 -3.43
C GLY A 50 -15.45 22.81 -2.75
N LYS A 51 -15.59 22.76 -1.43
CA LYS A 51 -14.82 21.86 -0.56
C LYS A 51 -15.64 20.63 -0.18
N PHE A 52 -15.01 19.48 -0.24
CA PHE A 52 -15.59 18.19 0.10
C PHE A 52 -14.77 17.54 1.20
N LYS A 53 -15.45 16.93 2.15
CA LYS A 53 -14.82 16.18 3.23
C LYS A 53 -15.34 14.76 3.28
N VAL A 54 -14.42 13.82 3.37
CA VAL A 54 -14.67 12.40 3.62
C VAL A 54 -14.09 12.04 4.98
N ASP A 55 -14.92 11.44 5.83
CA ASP A 55 -14.52 10.82 7.09
C ASP A 55 -15.00 9.35 7.05
N ALA A 56 -14.11 8.39 7.33
CA ALA A 56 -14.48 6.97 7.32
C ALA A 56 -13.71 6.16 8.38
N LYS A 57 -14.35 5.16 8.96
CA LYS A 57 -13.71 4.12 9.76
C LYS A 57 -13.71 2.82 8.97
N ILE A 58 -12.53 2.29 8.69
CA ILE A 58 -12.36 1.09 7.86
C ILE A 58 -11.48 0.06 8.56
N SER A 59 -11.55 -1.19 8.14
CA SER A 59 -10.60 -2.21 8.54
C SER A 59 -10.13 -3.09 7.41
N TYR A 60 -8.94 -3.66 7.63
CA TYR A 60 -8.31 -4.63 6.75
C TYR A 60 -8.01 -5.89 7.55
N THR A 61 -8.46 -7.04 7.07
CA THR A 61 -8.20 -8.35 7.68
C THR A 61 -7.60 -9.27 6.65
N ASN A 62 -6.46 -9.89 6.97
CA ASN A 62 -5.90 -10.96 6.12
C ASN A 62 -6.73 -12.24 6.34
N ILE A 63 -7.43 -12.67 5.30
CA ILE A 63 -8.29 -13.86 5.31
C ILE A 63 -7.63 -15.07 4.65
N GLU A 64 -6.63 -14.83 3.79
CA GLU A 64 -5.85 -15.87 3.12
C GLU A 64 -4.43 -15.36 2.86
N GLU A 65 -3.41 -16.21 3.09
CA GLU A 65 -2.02 -15.88 2.80
C GLU A 65 -1.38 -17.02 2.01
N THR A 66 -0.86 -16.67 0.84
CA THR A 66 -0.03 -17.54 0.01
C THR A 66 1.41 -17.04 0.02
N GLY A 67 2.34 -17.81 -0.56
CA GLY A 67 3.71 -17.34 -0.75
C GLY A 67 3.82 -16.14 -1.71
N ALA A 68 2.78 -15.87 -2.51
CA ALA A 68 2.79 -14.84 -3.54
C ALA A 68 1.97 -13.59 -3.18
N TYR A 69 0.90 -13.72 -2.39
CA TYR A 69 0.00 -12.64 -2.04
C TYR A 69 -0.71 -12.87 -0.70
N GLN A 70 -1.32 -11.82 -0.16
CA GLN A 70 -2.30 -11.87 0.93
C GLN A 70 -3.66 -11.43 0.39
N GLU A 71 -4.74 -12.17 0.65
CA GLU A 71 -6.10 -11.68 0.41
C GLU A 71 -6.59 -10.89 1.63
N ILE A 72 -7.01 -9.66 1.37
CA ILE A 72 -7.42 -8.69 2.39
C ILE A 72 -8.91 -8.41 2.27
N LEU A 73 -9.66 -8.71 3.32
CA LEU A 73 -11.05 -8.28 3.48
C LEU A 73 -11.09 -6.83 3.97
N LEU A 74 -11.79 -5.98 3.21
CA LEU A 74 -12.11 -4.60 3.59
C LEU A 74 -13.50 -4.56 4.25
N LYS A 75 -13.60 -3.91 5.41
CA LYS A 75 -14.88 -3.51 6.00
C LYS A 75 -14.93 -2.00 6.17
N VAL A 76 -16.08 -1.42 5.86
CA VAL A 76 -16.35 0.00 6.14
C VAL A 76 -17.39 0.06 7.26
N TYR A 77 -16.97 0.58 8.41
CA TYR A 77 -17.82 0.71 9.60
C TYR A 77 -18.63 2.00 9.57
N THR A 78 -17.98 3.09 9.18
CA THR A 78 -18.61 4.40 9.04
C THR A 78 -18.07 5.06 7.79
N PHE A 79 -18.94 5.80 7.12
CA PHE A 79 -18.60 6.63 5.97
C PHE A 79 -19.44 7.89 6.04
N THR A 80 -18.81 9.03 5.85
CA THR A 80 -19.49 10.31 5.82
C THR A 80 -18.85 11.18 4.76
N PHE A 81 -19.67 11.64 3.83
CA PHE A 81 -19.31 12.60 2.81
C PHE A 81 -20.07 13.90 3.06
N LYS A 82 -19.36 15.04 3.08
CA LYS A 82 -19.95 16.37 3.28
C LYS A 82 -19.44 17.33 2.21
N ALA A 83 -20.36 18.02 1.53
CA ALA A 83 -20.04 19.18 0.71
C ALA A 83 -20.22 20.45 1.55
N ASN A 84 -19.22 21.32 1.58
CA ASN A 84 -19.24 22.54 2.42
C ASN A 84 -20.26 23.60 1.95
N HIS A 85 -20.91 23.42 0.81
CA HIS A 85 -21.82 24.41 0.23
C HIS A 85 -23.31 24.20 0.54
N GLU A 86 -23.69 23.11 1.22
CA GLU A 86 -25.07 22.89 1.64
C GLU A 86 -25.12 22.53 3.12
N SER A 87 -25.80 23.37 3.89
CA SER A 87 -26.28 23.01 5.22
C SER A 87 -27.26 21.84 5.08
N GLY A 88 -26.78 20.62 5.29
CA GLY A 88 -27.65 19.49 5.62
C GLY A 88 -27.83 18.37 4.61
N THR A 89 -27.09 18.31 3.50
CA THR A 89 -27.02 17.06 2.72
C THR A 89 -26.06 16.10 3.41
N SER A 90 -26.58 15.36 4.39
CA SER A 90 -26.01 14.07 4.80
C SER A 90 -25.72 13.29 3.52
N GLY A 91 -24.45 12.97 3.28
CA GLY A 91 -24.01 12.28 2.07
C GLY A 91 -24.90 11.08 1.76
N HIS A 92 -25.09 10.82 0.46
CA HIS A 92 -25.82 9.68 -0.08
C HIS A 92 -25.71 8.45 0.82
N ASP A 93 -26.85 7.86 1.21
CA ASP A 93 -26.88 6.65 2.04
C ASP A 93 -26.32 5.46 1.23
N MET A 94 -24.99 5.34 1.21
CA MET A 94 -24.28 4.28 0.51
C MET A 94 -24.25 3.05 1.41
N ASP A 95 -24.92 1.98 0.97
CA ASP A 95 -24.77 0.68 1.59
C ASP A 95 -23.39 0.08 1.26
N LEU A 96 -22.43 0.30 2.17
CA LEU A 96 -21.07 -0.25 2.09
C LEU A 96 -20.93 -1.59 2.83
N SER A 97 -22.05 -2.21 3.27
CA SER A 97 -22.03 -3.38 4.16
C SER A 97 -21.63 -4.69 3.48
N LYS A 98 -21.86 -4.83 2.17
CA LYS A 98 -21.50 -6.06 1.45
C LYS A 98 -19.98 -6.24 1.41
N TRP A 99 -19.57 -7.50 1.41
CA TRP A 99 -18.15 -7.87 1.46
C TRP A 99 -17.37 -7.36 0.24
N PHE A 100 -16.11 -7.03 0.45
CA PHE A 100 -15.16 -6.64 -0.58
C PHE A 100 -13.78 -7.11 -0.15
N SER A 101 -13.07 -7.85 -1.00
CA SER A 101 -11.70 -8.29 -0.75
C SER A 101 -10.80 -8.05 -1.96
N PHE A 102 -9.49 -8.05 -1.73
CA PHE A 102 -8.50 -7.88 -2.78
C PHE A 102 -7.19 -8.58 -2.42
N GLU A 103 -6.49 -9.06 -3.44
CA GLU A 103 -5.17 -9.67 -3.30
C GLU A 103 -4.09 -8.59 -3.38
N ILE A 104 -3.17 -8.58 -2.41
CA ILE A 104 -2.02 -7.69 -2.37
C ILE A 104 -0.71 -8.48 -2.30
N THR A 105 0.25 -8.15 -3.16
CA THR A 105 1.59 -8.76 -3.12
C THR A 105 2.40 -8.24 -1.93
N PRO A 106 3.50 -8.92 -1.55
CA PRO A 106 4.44 -8.40 -0.57
C PRO A 106 4.99 -7.00 -0.91
N HIS A 107 4.94 -6.59 -2.19
CA HIS A 107 5.38 -5.28 -2.66
C HIS A 107 4.27 -4.22 -2.70
N GLY A 108 3.04 -4.60 -2.32
CA GLY A 108 1.89 -3.71 -2.26
C GLY A 108 1.06 -3.64 -3.56
N GLU A 109 1.35 -4.48 -4.55
CA GLU A 109 0.61 -4.47 -5.82
C GLU A 109 -0.73 -5.17 -5.62
N ILE A 110 -1.82 -4.54 -6.06
CA ILE A 110 -3.16 -5.16 -6.04
C ILE A 110 -3.32 -5.98 -7.32
N LEU A 111 -3.58 -7.28 -7.17
CA LEU A 111 -3.71 -8.22 -8.30
C LEU A 111 -5.16 -8.39 -8.73
N ASN A 112 -6.01 -8.78 -7.80
CA ASN A 112 -7.42 -9.10 -8.01
C ASN A 112 -8.29 -8.40 -6.98
N VAL A 113 -9.55 -8.14 -7.35
CA VAL A 113 -10.57 -7.55 -6.48
C VAL A 113 -11.84 -8.39 -6.58
N TYR A 114 -12.38 -8.78 -5.43
CA TYR A 114 -13.53 -9.64 -5.31
C TYR A 114 -14.65 -8.90 -4.57
N HIS A 115 -15.85 -8.92 -5.14
CA HIS A 115 -17.03 -8.28 -4.56
C HIS A 115 -18.31 -8.84 -5.20
N PRO A 116 -19.47 -8.76 -4.53
CA PRO A 116 -20.75 -9.04 -5.15
C PRO A 116 -21.17 -7.91 -6.10
N LYS A 117 -22.29 -8.08 -6.81
CA LYS A 117 -22.87 -6.98 -7.60
C LYS A 117 -23.34 -5.85 -6.66
N GLU A 118 -22.83 -4.66 -6.92
CA GLU A 118 -23.08 -3.43 -6.16
C GLU A 118 -23.21 -2.23 -7.09
N ASP A 119 -23.68 -1.11 -6.54
CA ASP A 119 -23.69 0.16 -7.25
C ASP A 119 -22.26 0.63 -7.58
N GLY A 120 -22.13 1.36 -8.69
CA GLY A 120 -20.82 1.82 -9.18
C GLY A 120 -20.12 2.75 -8.20
N GLU A 121 -20.86 3.60 -7.48
CA GLU A 121 -20.31 4.56 -6.53
C GLU A 121 -19.81 3.88 -5.25
N VAL A 122 -20.59 2.90 -4.75
CA VAL A 122 -20.20 2.03 -3.62
C VAL A 122 -18.90 1.29 -3.96
N LEU A 123 -18.83 0.71 -5.16
CA LEU A 123 -17.65 -0.01 -5.62
C LEU A 123 -16.44 0.91 -5.80
N ALA A 124 -16.62 2.10 -6.38
CA ALA A 124 -15.56 3.08 -6.55
C ALA A 124 -15.00 3.54 -5.20
N THR A 125 -15.85 3.74 -4.20
CA THR A 125 -15.46 4.10 -2.84
C THR A 125 -14.60 3.00 -2.19
N LYS A 126 -15.04 1.74 -2.25
CA LYS A 126 -14.27 0.60 -1.71
C LYS A 126 -12.94 0.40 -2.42
N LYS A 127 -12.90 0.56 -3.75
CA LYS A 127 -11.65 0.58 -4.54
C LYS A 127 -10.74 1.73 -4.14
N GLY A 128 -11.30 2.90 -3.82
CA GLY A 128 -10.56 4.04 -3.28
C GLY A 128 -9.83 3.69 -1.98
N PHE A 129 -10.49 3.00 -1.05
CA PHE A 129 -9.85 2.50 0.17
C PHE A 129 -8.77 1.47 -0.11
N ALA A 130 -9.04 0.46 -0.95
CA ALA A 130 -8.02 -0.52 -1.36
C ALA A 130 -6.80 0.16 -1.99
N ALA A 131 -7.01 1.17 -2.83
CA ALA A 131 -5.94 1.94 -3.47
C ALA A 131 -5.03 2.69 -2.49
N LEU A 132 -5.46 2.95 -1.24
CA LEU A 132 -4.60 3.49 -0.18
C LEU A 132 -3.47 2.52 0.21
N LEU A 133 -3.64 1.23 -0.07
CA LEU A 133 -2.61 0.20 0.11
C LEU A 133 -1.86 -0.11 -1.18
N ALA A 134 -2.27 0.44 -2.33
CA ALA A 134 -1.65 0.13 -3.61
C ALA A 134 -0.28 0.82 -3.77
N SER A 135 0.77 0.02 -3.87
CA SER A 135 2.12 0.46 -4.16
C SER A 135 2.90 -0.55 -4.98
N LYS A 136 4.09 -0.17 -5.43
CA LYS A 136 5.05 -1.07 -6.08
C LYS A 136 6.42 -0.89 -5.45
N LEU A 137 6.57 -1.39 -4.23
CA LEU A 137 7.79 -1.18 -3.45
C LEU A 137 8.94 -2.07 -3.91
N HIS A 138 10.04 -1.42 -4.28
CA HIS A 138 11.30 -2.08 -4.56
C HIS A 138 12.29 -1.90 -3.40
N GLY A 139 12.92 -3.01 -3.00
CA GLY A 139 14.00 -3.00 -2.02
C GLY A 139 15.24 -2.30 -2.57
N LYS A 140 16.08 -1.75 -1.68
CA LYS A 140 17.30 -1.01 -2.05
C LYS A 140 18.19 -1.79 -3.02
N GLN A 141 18.24 -3.10 -2.94
CA GLN A 141 19.07 -3.96 -3.81
C GLN A 141 18.49 -4.12 -5.23
N GLN A 142 17.18 -3.91 -5.41
CA GLN A 142 16.47 -4.09 -6.67
C GLN A 142 16.56 -2.87 -7.60
N ILE A 143 17.04 -1.73 -7.11
CA ILE A 143 17.18 -0.49 -7.89
C ILE A 143 18.64 -0.29 -8.33
N LEU A 144 18.85 0.07 -9.59
CA LEU A 144 20.15 0.48 -10.14
C LEU A 144 20.28 2.02 -10.11
N GLY A 145 21.47 2.55 -9.77
CA GLY A 145 21.87 3.93 -10.07
C GLY A 145 21.53 5.05 -9.08
N ASN A 146 20.41 5.01 -8.33
CA ASN A 146 19.98 6.13 -7.48
C ASN A 146 19.88 5.78 -5.99
N LYS A 147 21.04 5.52 -5.35
CA LYS A 147 21.16 5.28 -3.90
C LYS A 147 22.05 6.34 -3.28
N ARG A 148 21.55 7.07 -2.29
CA ARG A 148 22.36 7.99 -1.47
C ARG A 148 22.17 7.64 -0.01
N GLY A 149 23.18 7.02 0.61
CA GLY A 149 23.11 6.60 2.01
C GLY A 149 21.93 5.66 2.29
N ASN A 150 21.01 6.08 3.15
CA ASN A 150 19.78 5.40 3.55
C ASN A 150 18.57 5.69 2.64
N GLN A 151 18.75 6.48 1.57
CA GLN A 151 17.68 6.86 0.67
C GLN A 151 17.88 6.28 -0.74
N TRP A 152 16.79 5.83 -1.37
CA TRP A 152 16.78 5.47 -2.79
C TRP A 152 15.52 5.97 -3.48
N VAL A 153 15.66 6.25 -4.79
CA VAL A 153 14.60 6.79 -5.63
C VAL A 153 14.48 5.96 -6.89
N TYR A 154 13.25 5.64 -7.29
CA TYR A 154 12.98 4.93 -8.53
C TYR A 154 11.67 5.37 -9.18
N HIS A 155 11.56 5.11 -10.47
CA HIS A 155 10.40 5.40 -11.29
C HIS A 155 9.79 4.09 -11.77
N THR A 156 8.47 4.01 -11.76
CA THR A 156 7.76 2.80 -12.18
C THR A 156 6.42 3.14 -12.83
N LYS A 157 5.91 2.21 -13.64
CA LYS A 157 4.57 2.27 -14.22
C LYS A 157 3.62 1.45 -13.36
N GLU A 158 2.47 2.03 -13.06
CA GLU A 158 1.43 1.40 -12.28
C GLU A 158 0.07 1.54 -12.96
N ILE A 159 -0.86 0.66 -12.58
CA ILE A 159 -2.26 0.74 -12.97
C ILE A 159 -3.04 1.07 -11.71
N GLY A 160 -3.63 2.27 -11.67
CA GLY A 160 -4.51 2.71 -10.58
C GLY A 160 -5.97 2.63 -10.98
N ASN A 161 -6.86 3.05 -10.08
CA ASN A 161 -8.30 3.14 -10.35
C ASN A 161 -8.65 4.04 -11.56
N GLU A 162 -7.77 5.01 -11.86
CA GLU A 162 -7.91 5.94 -13.00
C GLU A 162 -7.09 5.51 -14.23
N GLY A 163 -6.55 4.29 -14.23
CA GLY A 163 -5.76 3.74 -15.33
C GLY A 163 -4.24 3.83 -15.15
N PRO A 164 -3.48 3.55 -16.23
CA PRO A 164 -2.03 3.52 -16.21
C PRO A 164 -1.43 4.90 -15.92
N HIS A 165 -0.42 4.95 -15.04
CA HIS A 165 0.29 6.17 -14.73
C HIS A 165 1.75 5.88 -14.37
N ASN A 166 2.58 6.92 -14.44
CA ASN A 166 3.94 6.86 -13.93
C ASN A 166 3.94 7.28 -12.46
N ALA A 167 4.75 6.63 -11.64
CA ALA A 167 4.95 6.98 -10.24
C ALA A 167 6.44 7.09 -9.94
N THR A 168 6.78 8.04 -9.06
CA THR A 168 8.11 8.18 -8.48
C THR A 168 8.04 7.82 -7.00
N TYR A 169 8.89 6.90 -6.59
CA TYR A 169 9.04 6.52 -5.20
C TYR A 169 10.32 7.10 -4.63
N THR A 170 10.20 7.68 -3.45
CA THR A 170 11.34 8.02 -2.59
C THR A 170 11.22 7.19 -1.34
N VAL A 171 12.25 6.39 -1.03
CA VAL A 171 12.27 5.55 0.17
C VAL A 171 13.45 5.92 1.03
N VAL A 172 13.25 6.00 2.33
CA VAL A 172 14.23 6.37 3.36
C VAL A 172 14.18 5.34 4.48
N ASP A 173 15.30 4.67 4.75
CA ASP A 173 15.45 3.87 5.96
C ASP A 173 15.63 4.82 7.16
N THR A 174 14.74 4.75 8.14
CA THR A 174 14.79 5.50 9.40
C THR A 174 15.09 4.57 10.58
N ALA A 175 15.42 5.13 11.74
CA ALA A 175 15.67 4.32 12.94
C ALA A 175 14.43 3.53 13.40
N THR A 176 13.23 3.98 13.03
CA THR A 176 11.94 3.39 13.44
C THR A 176 11.31 2.49 12.37
N GLY A 177 11.81 2.51 11.14
CA GLY A 177 11.28 1.70 10.04
C GLY A 177 11.67 2.24 8.66
N ILE A 178 10.79 2.03 7.69
CA ILE A 178 10.97 2.52 6.32
C ILE A 178 9.90 3.58 6.06
N GLU A 179 10.33 4.76 5.66
CA GLU A 179 9.44 5.80 5.15
C GLU A 179 9.47 5.78 3.62
N PHE A 180 8.29 5.80 3.01
CA PHE A 180 8.18 5.88 1.56
C PHE A 180 7.21 7.00 1.17
N ARG A 181 7.56 7.70 0.09
CA ARG A 181 6.75 8.73 -0.55
C ARG A 181 6.51 8.32 -1.99
N LYS A 182 5.24 8.17 -2.35
CA LYS A 182 4.79 7.95 -3.72
C LYS A 182 4.30 9.26 -4.29
N VAL A 183 4.86 9.67 -5.43
CA VAL A 183 4.39 10.82 -6.22
C VAL A 183 3.91 10.29 -7.55
N ARG A 184 2.60 10.37 -7.80
CA ARG A 184 2.01 10.04 -9.10
C ARG A 184 2.28 11.18 -10.09
N LEU A 185 2.77 10.84 -11.27
CA LEU A 185 3.05 11.74 -12.37
C LEU A 185 1.95 11.59 -13.43
N GLY A 186 1.26 12.70 -13.72
CA GLY A 186 0.11 12.71 -14.62
C GLY A 186 -1.15 12.32 -13.88
N HIS A 187 -1.95 13.32 -13.55
CA HIS A 187 -3.35 13.14 -13.17
C HIS A 187 -4.20 13.34 -14.43
N PRO A 188 -5.35 12.64 -14.58
CA PRO A 188 -6.30 12.90 -15.68
C PRO A 188 -6.85 14.34 -15.70
N PHE A 189 -6.61 15.13 -14.64
CA PHE A 189 -6.96 16.54 -14.58
C PHE A 189 -5.68 17.39 -14.64
N VAL A 190 -5.66 18.36 -15.55
CA VAL A 190 -4.55 19.32 -15.67
C VAL A 190 -4.46 20.12 -14.36
N ASN A 191 -3.29 20.11 -13.71
CA ASN A 191 -2.96 20.82 -12.45
C ASN A 191 -3.32 20.16 -11.11
N SER A 192 -3.81 18.93 -11.04
CA SER A 192 -3.98 18.25 -9.74
C SER A 192 -2.67 17.58 -9.28
N LYS A 193 -2.29 17.87 -8.03
CA LYS A 193 -1.16 17.25 -7.32
C LYS A 193 -1.72 16.46 -6.15
N SER A 194 -1.53 15.14 -6.15
CA SER A 194 -1.83 14.28 -4.99
C SER A 194 -0.52 13.88 -4.32
N THR A 195 -0.38 14.20 -3.04
CA THR A 195 0.75 13.74 -2.20
C THR A 195 0.19 12.79 -1.15
N PHE A 196 0.64 11.54 -1.19
CA PHE A 196 0.30 10.55 -0.17
C PHE A 196 1.55 10.25 0.67
N GLN A 197 1.45 10.47 1.98
CA GLN A 197 2.50 10.16 2.95
C GLN A 197 1.96 9.17 3.98
N LYS A 198 2.63 8.03 4.14
CA LYS A 198 2.28 7.01 5.12
C LYS A 198 3.48 6.76 6.03
N SER A 199 3.27 6.83 7.33
CA SER A 199 4.24 6.43 8.34
C SER A 199 3.73 5.19 9.08
N GLN A 200 4.58 4.18 9.23
CA GLN A 200 4.32 3.07 10.16
C GLN A 200 5.02 3.41 11.49
N LYS A 201 4.24 3.52 12.56
CA LYS A 201 4.77 3.40 13.93
C LYS A 201 4.58 1.95 14.38
N LYS A 202 5.65 1.38 14.93
CA LYS A 202 5.72 0.02 15.43
C LYS A 202 5.01 -0.11 16.77
#